data_AF-A0A268HBE4-F1
#
_entry.id   AF-A0A268HBE4-F1
#
_cell.length_a   1.000
_cell.length_b   1.000
_cell.length_c   1.000
_cell.angle_alpha   90.00
_cell.angle_beta   90.00
_cell.angle_gamma   90.00
#
_symmetry.space_group_name_H-M   'P 1'
#
loop_
_entity.id
_entity.type
_entity.pdbx_description
1 polymer ?
#
loop_
_entity_poly.entity_id
_entity_poly.type
_entity_poly.pdbx_seq_one_letter_code
_entity_poly.pdbx_strand_id
1 'polypeptide(L)'
;MIMRASDYVSSDIISSDEFKTRLIDIGYQDLTSVELEEKIRQLYLEENGELLEADIQIFHSSASERQLVKESGYDGTAVYINNGDKQEVYVISEGTQDLDDWIYNIKAMLAGKSADQAIATDEFVKEAKEQFNLVDNVETNGLSHSLAHNNNAHALLSFGTFDNVYSVNGAQLNYYQLFETDRKFNAAVRNKFTLSTNDDVYNLSPQDLHDFAMTYYEDKTDRIDQVISTDDPLYAVSVVRGFFTLGSITMVDTNPDVPGLRELIADIPDDVIKDFQELAIDFTVASNEGGTNEGVKELIGIDVGAFKDKEGMELAGHIIANYDTMVRALNEKLPPLLDRVQTVTANSDEIFGSLKEAGYITDRQKEVTIDHLTRIEKSLIDIENILKDNVNLRDKLNNPFLGAGNEIVTILRLASNLVEIYMSYMEIEKTGILKRLESIKDSHGLQEMLSSMSDGLKSYIGADMIYTSTSTKGEPIKVNISAALRMYQKSIPILEAKSTKISNFEKAIKHELDESYKDEKRKVQDEINQMESSPSSYRFLLSKHGYYPTFNKEIKSIRVHEIFYPLEENDFDEQLEELKKSVESGKLYIEKYRQAIEDLFEEEENVSQLFDLSRRI
;
A
#
# COMPACT_ATOMS: atom_id res chain seq x y z
N MET A 1 27.92 -26.93 10.02
CA MET A 1 27.72 -27.53 8.68
C MET A 1 27.28 -28.97 8.84
N ILE A 2 25.97 -29.20 8.87
CA ILE A 2 25.34 -30.51 8.75
C ILE A 2 24.21 -30.29 7.74
N MET A 3 24.41 -30.72 6.50
CA MET A 3 23.36 -30.85 5.49
C MET A 3 22.32 -31.84 6.01
N ARG A 4 21.05 -31.43 6.10
CA ARG A 4 19.92 -32.36 6.16
C ARG A 4 19.44 -32.60 4.74
N ALA A 5 19.44 -33.87 4.36
CA ALA A 5 18.88 -34.37 3.11
C ALA A 5 17.35 -34.40 3.21
N SER A 6 16.69 -33.67 2.32
CA SER A 6 15.35 -33.94 1.82
C SER A 6 15.28 -33.46 0.37
N ASP A 7 15.86 -34.26 -0.52
CA ASP A 7 15.68 -34.11 -1.96
C ASP A 7 14.26 -34.50 -2.34
N TYR A 8 13.41 -33.48 -2.52
CA TYR A 8 12.37 -33.38 -3.55
C TYR A 8 11.83 -31.93 -3.50
N VAL A 9 12.62 -30.99 -4.02
CA VAL A 9 12.20 -29.59 -4.21
C VAL A 9 12.12 -29.37 -5.72
N SER A 10 10.92 -29.37 -6.28
CA SER A 10 10.68 -28.63 -7.51
C SER A 10 10.61 -27.17 -7.09
N SER A 11 11.75 -26.48 -7.04
CA SER A 11 11.84 -25.10 -6.52
C SER A 11 10.95 -24.17 -7.34
N ASP A 12 10.09 -23.43 -6.67
CA ASP A 12 9.29 -22.37 -7.29
C ASP A 12 10.18 -21.38 -8.04
N ILE A 13 9.66 -20.77 -9.11
CA ILE A 13 10.40 -19.72 -9.83
C ILE A 13 10.74 -18.58 -8.87
N ILE A 14 9.82 -18.23 -7.97
CA ILE A 14 10.01 -17.28 -6.89
C ILE A 14 10.00 -18.04 -5.55
N SER A 15 11.19 -18.35 -5.03
CA SER A 15 11.34 -19.26 -3.90
C SER A 15 11.64 -18.59 -2.55
N SER A 16 12.36 -17.46 -2.51
CA SER A 16 12.74 -16.82 -1.25
C SER A 16 11.64 -15.94 -0.66
N ASP A 17 11.56 -15.93 0.67
CA ASP A 17 10.60 -15.14 1.43
C ASP A 17 10.85 -13.63 1.23
N GLU A 18 12.10 -13.19 1.13
CA GLU A 18 12.42 -11.80 0.83
C GLU A 18 11.94 -11.39 -0.56
N PHE A 19 12.11 -12.25 -1.58
CA PHE A 19 11.61 -11.95 -2.91
C PHE A 19 10.07 -11.89 -2.93
N LYS A 20 9.39 -12.87 -2.33
CA LYS A 20 7.92 -12.85 -2.21
C LYS A 20 7.44 -11.58 -1.49
N THR A 21 8.13 -11.16 -0.43
CA THR A 21 7.80 -9.95 0.33
C THR A 21 8.04 -8.67 -0.49
N ARG A 22 9.13 -8.59 -1.26
CA ARG A 22 9.38 -7.48 -2.18
C ARG A 22 8.37 -7.44 -3.33
N LEU A 23 7.88 -8.58 -3.80
CA LEU A 23 6.79 -8.63 -4.78
C LEU A 23 5.48 -8.09 -4.22
N ILE A 24 5.18 -8.41 -2.96
CA ILE A 24 4.03 -7.81 -2.28
C ILE A 24 4.20 -6.29 -2.17
N ASP A 25 5.39 -5.80 -1.77
CA ASP A 25 5.68 -4.36 -1.65
C ASP A 25 5.53 -3.59 -2.98
N ILE A 26 5.95 -4.18 -4.11
CA ILE A 26 5.73 -3.54 -5.42
C ILE A 26 4.28 -3.65 -5.90
N GLY A 27 3.48 -4.58 -5.35
CA GLY A 27 2.05 -4.68 -5.63
C GLY A 27 1.32 -3.41 -5.23
N TYR A 28 1.64 -2.86 -4.05
CA TYR A 28 1.11 -1.59 -3.52
C TYR A 28 1.48 -0.34 -4.34
N GLN A 29 2.23 -0.47 -5.43
CA GLN A 29 2.69 0.64 -6.25
C GLN A 29 1.83 0.72 -7.51
N ASP A 30 1.36 1.91 -7.85
CA ASP A 30 0.58 2.18 -9.08
C ASP A 30 1.49 2.10 -10.32
N LEU A 31 1.82 0.87 -10.72
CA LEU A 31 2.72 0.53 -11.82
C LEU A 31 1.93 0.01 -13.02
N THR A 32 2.30 0.46 -14.22
CA THR A 32 1.81 -0.17 -15.44
C THR A 32 2.34 -1.60 -15.58
N SER A 33 1.68 -2.46 -16.36
CA SER A 33 2.15 -3.84 -16.58
C SER A 33 3.60 -3.91 -17.10
N VAL A 34 4.02 -2.94 -17.93
CA VAL A 34 5.41 -2.89 -18.43
C VAL A 34 6.38 -2.57 -17.30
N GLU A 35 6.07 -1.58 -16.46
CA GLU A 35 6.91 -1.21 -15.32
C GLU A 35 6.97 -2.32 -14.27
N LEU A 36 5.85 -3.01 -14.03
CA LEU A 36 5.81 -4.14 -13.11
C LEU A 36 6.63 -5.33 -13.63
N GLU A 37 6.53 -5.65 -14.93
CA GLU A 37 7.37 -6.68 -15.54
C GLU A 37 8.88 -6.33 -15.42
N GLU A 38 9.27 -5.10 -15.74
CA GLU A 38 10.64 -4.62 -15.57
C GLU A 38 11.11 -4.78 -14.12
N LYS A 39 10.27 -4.42 -13.14
CA LYS A 39 10.58 -4.59 -11.72
C LYS A 39 10.72 -6.06 -11.33
N ILE A 40 9.84 -6.95 -11.78
CA ILE A 40 9.92 -8.38 -11.48
C ILE A 40 11.25 -8.96 -11.98
N ARG A 41 11.65 -8.62 -13.22
CA ARG A 41 12.94 -9.06 -13.79
C ARG A 41 14.12 -8.48 -13.00
N GLN A 42 14.02 -7.23 -12.58
CA GLN A 42 15.03 -6.58 -11.73
C GLN A 42 15.15 -7.28 -10.37
N LEU A 43 14.04 -7.51 -9.66
CA LEU A 43 14.03 -8.20 -8.37
C LEU A 43 14.60 -9.61 -8.48
N TYR A 44 14.24 -10.33 -9.55
CA TYR A 44 14.76 -11.67 -9.82
C TYR A 44 16.29 -11.66 -9.99
N LEU A 45 16.82 -10.71 -10.76
CA LEU A 45 18.27 -10.53 -10.92
C LEU A 45 18.95 -10.24 -9.58
N GLU A 46 18.37 -9.35 -8.77
CA GLU A 46 18.94 -8.93 -7.50
C GLU A 46 18.97 -10.06 -6.47
N GLU A 47 17.93 -10.89 -6.41
CA GLU A 47 17.84 -12.00 -5.44
C GLU A 47 18.57 -13.26 -5.90
N ASN A 48 18.61 -13.54 -7.20
CA ASN A 48 19.17 -14.80 -7.72
C ASN A 48 20.54 -14.64 -8.42
N GLY A 49 20.96 -13.42 -8.76
CA GLY A 49 22.21 -13.18 -9.50
C GLY A 49 22.17 -13.60 -10.98
N GLU A 50 20.99 -13.91 -11.52
CA GLU A 50 20.78 -14.35 -12.91
C GLU A 50 19.53 -13.72 -13.53
N LEU A 51 19.42 -13.78 -14.86
CA LEU A 51 18.29 -13.17 -15.57
C LEU A 51 17.06 -14.08 -15.56
N LEU A 52 15.89 -13.50 -15.34
CA LEU A 52 14.63 -14.19 -15.54
C LEU A 52 14.32 -14.27 -17.04
N GLU A 53 14.69 -15.38 -17.69
CA GLU A 53 14.38 -15.65 -19.10
C GLU A 53 13.02 -16.37 -19.20
N ALA A 54 11.93 -15.61 -18.96
CA ALA A 54 10.55 -16.11 -18.96
C ALA A 54 9.59 -15.21 -19.75
N ASP A 55 8.52 -15.81 -20.27
CA ASP A 55 7.31 -15.11 -20.70
C ASP A 55 6.54 -14.67 -19.45
N ILE A 56 6.20 -13.38 -19.37
CA ILE A 56 5.49 -12.80 -18.23
C ILE A 56 4.21 -12.15 -18.74
N GLN A 57 3.08 -12.50 -18.14
CA GLN A 57 1.79 -11.87 -18.42
C GLN A 57 1.19 -11.36 -17.12
N ILE A 58 0.58 -10.18 -17.17
CA ILE A 58 0.08 -9.47 -16.00
C ILE A 58 -1.37 -9.09 -16.20
N PHE A 59 -2.20 -9.34 -15.19
CA PHE A 59 -3.61 -8.99 -15.17
C PHE A 59 -3.96 -8.36 -13.82
N HIS A 60 -4.55 -7.16 -13.86
CA HIS A 60 -4.89 -6.38 -12.67
C HIS A 60 -6.39 -6.42 -12.40
N SER A 61 -6.80 -6.43 -11.13
CA SER A 61 -8.20 -6.42 -10.65
C SER A 61 -9.04 -5.30 -11.32
N SER A 62 -8.46 -4.11 -11.47
CA SER A 62 -9.07 -2.93 -12.11
C SER A 62 -9.50 -3.16 -13.58
N ALA A 63 -8.92 -4.17 -14.25
CA ALA A 63 -9.30 -4.59 -15.60
C ALA A 63 -10.33 -5.74 -15.62
N SER A 64 -10.71 -6.27 -14.46
CA SER A 64 -11.77 -7.28 -14.32
C SER A 64 -13.11 -6.74 -14.81
N GLU A 65 -13.94 -7.60 -15.41
CA GLU A 65 -15.34 -7.28 -15.70
C GLU A 65 -16.33 -7.97 -14.75
N ARG A 66 -15.83 -8.74 -13.78
CA ARG A 66 -16.66 -9.42 -12.78
C ARG A 66 -17.16 -8.43 -11.74
N GLN A 67 -18.48 -8.30 -11.64
CA GLN A 67 -19.14 -7.32 -10.75
C GLN A 67 -18.68 -7.45 -9.28
N LEU A 68 -18.52 -8.68 -8.77
CA LEU A 68 -18.07 -8.92 -7.40
C LEU A 68 -16.64 -8.41 -7.14
N VAL A 69 -15.74 -8.52 -8.11
CA VAL A 69 -14.38 -7.99 -8.02
C VAL A 69 -14.43 -6.47 -7.93
N LYS A 70 -15.26 -5.81 -8.75
CA LYS A 70 -15.43 -4.34 -8.74
C LYS A 70 -16.08 -3.78 -7.47
N GLU A 71 -17.01 -4.51 -6.87
CA GLU A 71 -17.85 -3.98 -5.77
C GLU A 71 -17.36 -4.37 -4.37
N SER A 72 -16.54 -5.41 -4.23
CA SER A 72 -16.06 -5.91 -2.92
C SER A 72 -14.94 -5.08 -2.29
N GLY A 73 -14.28 -4.22 -3.09
CA GLY A 73 -13.06 -3.52 -2.68
C GLY A 73 -11.80 -4.40 -2.69
N TYR A 74 -11.86 -5.61 -3.28
CA TYR A 74 -10.68 -6.43 -3.51
C TYR A 74 -9.75 -5.76 -4.53
N ASP A 75 -8.47 -5.69 -4.20
CA ASP A 75 -7.41 -5.29 -5.12
C ASP A 75 -6.31 -6.36 -5.20
N GLY A 76 -5.82 -6.60 -6.40
CA GLY A 76 -4.78 -7.57 -6.63
C GLY A 76 -4.32 -7.66 -8.07
N THR A 77 -3.11 -8.17 -8.23
CA THR A 77 -2.44 -8.36 -9.50
C THR A 77 -2.05 -9.82 -9.67
N ALA A 78 -2.49 -10.44 -10.76
CA ALA A 78 -2.05 -11.76 -11.16
C ALA A 78 -0.87 -11.64 -12.13
N VAL A 79 0.19 -12.40 -11.86
CA VAL A 79 1.42 -12.48 -12.66
C VAL A 79 1.62 -13.93 -13.05
N TYR A 80 1.48 -14.22 -14.34
CA TYR A 80 1.83 -15.51 -14.91
C TYR A 80 3.28 -15.50 -15.38
N ILE A 81 4.06 -16.52 -15.00
CA ILE A 81 5.46 -16.69 -15.39
C ILE A 81 5.65 -18.07 -16.02
N ASN A 82 6.25 -18.09 -17.20
CA ASN A 82 6.60 -19.32 -17.91
C ASN A 82 8.04 -19.26 -18.42
N ASN A 83 8.92 -20.04 -17.81
CA ASN A 83 10.33 -20.15 -18.21
C ASN A 83 10.61 -21.32 -19.18
N GLY A 84 9.56 -21.98 -19.68
CA GLY A 84 9.64 -23.14 -20.57
C GLY A 84 9.68 -24.49 -19.85
N ASP A 85 10.23 -24.53 -18.63
CA ASP A 85 10.30 -25.74 -17.80
C ASP A 85 9.16 -25.81 -16.77
N LYS A 86 8.76 -24.65 -16.22
CA LYS A 86 7.69 -24.50 -15.21
C LYS A 86 6.77 -23.33 -15.60
N GLN A 87 5.51 -23.47 -15.21
CA GLN A 87 4.45 -22.48 -15.36
C GLN A 87 3.82 -22.23 -14.01
N GLU A 88 3.75 -20.97 -13.59
CA GLU A 88 3.21 -20.58 -12.30
C GLU A 88 2.42 -19.28 -12.42
N VAL A 89 1.40 -19.14 -11.58
CA VAL A 89 0.65 -17.90 -11.40
C VAL A 89 0.89 -17.41 -9.99
N TYR A 90 1.31 -16.17 -9.85
CA TYR A 90 1.43 -15.47 -8.57
C TYR A 90 0.35 -14.41 -8.49
N VAL A 91 -0.48 -14.46 -7.46
CA VAL A 91 -1.54 -13.46 -7.24
C VAL A 91 -1.15 -12.63 -6.03
N ILE A 92 -0.72 -11.40 -6.29
CA ILE A 92 -0.37 -10.41 -5.29
C ILE A 92 -1.66 -9.72 -4.88
N SER A 93 -2.15 -10.02 -3.68
CA SER A 93 -3.38 -9.43 -3.15
C SER A 93 -3.04 -8.35 -2.14
N GLU A 94 -3.62 -7.18 -2.31
CA GLU A 94 -3.37 -6.04 -1.43
C GLU A 94 -4.32 -6.05 -0.24
N GLY A 95 -3.76 -5.84 0.95
CA GLY A 95 -4.53 -5.43 2.11
C GLY A 95 -4.81 -3.94 2.08
N THR A 96 -5.69 -3.49 2.97
CA THR A 96 -6.05 -2.08 3.13
C THR A 96 -4.84 -1.19 3.43
N GLN A 97 -4.68 -0.09 2.69
CA GLN A 97 -3.54 0.83 2.84
C GLN A 97 -3.71 1.82 4.00
N ASP A 98 -4.95 2.10 4.44
CA ASP A 98 -5.27 3.06 5.51
C ASP A 98 -5.66 2.37 6.83
N LEU A 99 -5.05 2.83 7.94
CA LEU A 99 -5.31 2.36 9.32
C LEU A 99 -6.76 2.53 9.76
N ASP A 100 -7.40 3.59 9.28
CA ASP A 100 -8.78 3.95 9.62
C ASP A 100 -9.76 2.90 9.06
N ASP A 101 -9.42 2.31 7.92
CA ASP A 101 -10.14 1.21 7.29
C ASP A 101 -9.75 -0.15 7.91
N TRP A 102 -8.57 -0.29 8.51
CA TRP A 102 -8.11 -1.51 9.18
C TRP A 102 -8.97 -1.89 10.39
N ILE A 103 -9.30 -0.93 11.28
CA ILE A 103 -10.19 -1.19 12.42
C ILE A 103 -11.59 -1.59 11.94
N TYR A 104 -12.07 -0.96 10.86
CA TYR A 104 -13.33 -1.31 10.23
C TYR A 104 -13.32 -2.72 9.59
N ASN A 105 -12.22 -3.09 8.93
CA ASN A 105 -12.07 -4.41 8.32
C ASN A 105 -11.93 -5.51 9.39
N ILE A 106 -11.21 -5.24 10.48
CA ILE A 106 -11.21 -6.11 11.66
C ILE A 106 -12.61 -6.24 12.25
N LYS A 107 -13.44 -5.19 12.29
CA LYS A 107 -14.86 -5.31 12.70
C LYS A 107 -15.62 -6.27 11.80
N ALA A 108 -15.49 -6.14 10.47
CA ALA A 108 -16.16 -7.04 9.53
C ALA A 108 -15.71 -8.50 9.71
N MET A 109 -14.40 -8.70 9.94
CA MET A 109 -13.81 -10.01 10.22
C MET A 109 -14.27 -10.59 11.57
N LEU A 110 -14.22 -9.79 12.64
CA LEU A 110 -14.66 -10.14 14.00
C LEU A 110 -16.15 -10.48 14.04
N ALA A 111 -16.98 -9.70 13.34
CA ALA A 111 -18.39 -9.99 13.22
C ALA A 111 -18.65 -11.30 12.47
N GLY A 112 -17.71 -11.72 11.62
CA GLY A 112 -17.79 -12.94 10.85
C GLY A 112 -18.73 -12.87 9.64
N LYS A 113 -19.24 -11.68 9.29
CA LYS A 113 -20.47 -11.49 8.48
C LYS A 113 -20.27 -11.22 6.99
N SER A 114 -19.05 -10.94 6.55
CA SER A 114 -18.75 -10.81 5.12
C SER A 114 -17.45 -11.52 4.80
N ALA A 115 -17.48 -12.27 3.69
CA ALA A 115 -16.32 -12.85 3.04
C ALA A 115 -16.30 -12.44 1.56
N ASP A 116 -16.91 -11.30 1.22
CA ASP A 116 -17.09 -10.86 -0.17
C ASP A 116 -15.73 -10.68 -0.86
N GLN A 117 -14.71 -10.17 -0.17
CA GLN A 117 -13.36 -10.05 -0.71
C GLN A 117 -12.67 -11.42 -0.90
N ALA A 118 -12.90 -12.39 -0.01
CA ALA A 118 -12.39 -13.75 -0.20
C ALA A 118 -13.06 -14.44 -1.41
N ILE A 119 -14.36 -14.23 -1.62
CA ILE A 119 -15.08 -14.74 -2.80
C ILE A 119 -14.60 -13.99 -4.06
N ALA A 120 -14.40 -12.68 -3.99
CA ALA A 120 -13.86 -11.88 -5.08
C ALA A 120 -12.44 -12.33 -5.46
N THR A 121 -11.61 -12.72 -4.49
CA THR A 121 -10.28 -13.29 -4.72
C THR A 121 -10.38 -14.55 -5.58
N ASP A 122 -11.27 -15.49 -5.23
CA ASP A 122 -11.50 -16.72 -6.02
C ASP A 122 -12.00 -16.41 -7.44
N GLU A 123 -12.92 -15.46 -7.58
CA GLU A 123 -13.44 -15.04 -8.88
C GLU A 123 -12.38 -14.34 -9.74
N PHE A 124 -11.53 -13.50 -9.14
CA PHE A 124 -10.42 -12.84 -9.82
C PHE A 124 -9.37 -13.85 -10.29
N VAL A 125 -9.00 -14.83 -9.46
CA VAL A 125 -8.03 -15.87 -9.81
C VAL A 125 -8.51 -16.70 -10.99
N LYS A 126 -9.80 -17.07 -11.02
CA LYS A 126 -10.41 -17.76 -12.17
C LYS A 126 -10.36 -16.90 -13.43
N GLU A 127 -10.70 -15.61 -13.32
CA GLU A 127 -10.64 -14.68 -14.45
C GLU A 127 -9.21 -14.51 -14.97
N ALA A 128 -8.23 -14.36 -14.08
CA ALA A 128 -6.82 -14.28 -14.45
C ALA A 128 -6.37 -15.52 -15.24
N LYS A 129 -6.73 -16.73 -14.77
CA LYS A 129 -6.45 -17.98 -15.50
C LYS A 129 -7.11 -18.01 -16.88
N GLU A 130 -8.33 -17.50 -17.00
CA GLU A 130 -9.02 -17.34 -18.29
C GLU A 130 -8.29 -16.36 -19.22
N GLN A 131 -7.87 -15.19 -18.71
CA GLN A 131 -7.13 -14.18 -19.47
C GLN A 131 -5.78 -14.69 -19.98
N PHE A 132 -5.07 -15.45 -19.15
CA PHE A 132 -3.80 -16.08 -19.50
C PHE A 132 -3.97 -17.35 -20.37
N ASN A 133 -5.20 -17.75 -20.69
CA ASN A 133 -5.54 -18.96 -21.46
C ASN A 133 -4.95 -20.25 -20.85
N LEU A 134 -4.97 -20.35 -19.51
CA LEU A 134 -4.37 -21.48 -18.79
C LEU A 134 -5.36 -22.64 -18.64
N VAL A 135 -4.83 -23.85 -18.53
CA VAL A 135 -5.58 -25.07 -18.18
C VAL A 135 -5.58 -25.29 -16.67
N ASP A 136 -6.53 -26.05 -16.14
CA ASP A 136 -6.84 -26.21 -14.70
C ASP A 136 -5.75 -26.81 -13.79
N ASN A 137 -4.47 -26.89 -14.18
CA ASN A 137 -3.39 -27.50 -13.39
C ASN A 137 -2.13 -26.63 -13.25
N VAL A 138 -2.20 -25.33 -13.55
CA VAL A 138 -1.05 -24.43 -13.34
C VAL A 138 -0.97 -24.06 -11.86
N GLU A 139 0.20 -24.26 -11.27
CA GLU A 139 0.48 -23.94 -9.87
C GLU A 139 0.19 -22.46 -9.60
N THR A 140 -0.66 -22.20 -8.61
CA THR A 140 -1.19 -20.86 -8.32
C THR A 140 -0.88 -20.49 -6.89
N ASN A 141 -0.01 -19.50 -6.71
CA ASN A 141 0.49 -19.04 -5.43
C ASN A 141 -0.15 -17.69 -5.07
N GLY A 142 -0.77 -17.61 -3.89
CA GLY A 142 -1.26 -16.35 -3.33
C GLY A 142 -0.17 -15.66 -2.52
N LEU A 143 0.13 -14.41 -2.83
CA LEU A 143 1.05 -13.55 -2.07
C LEU A 143 0.22 -12.47 -1.40
N SER A 144 0.37 -12.28 -0.09
CA SER A 144 -0.56 -11.44 0.68
C SER A 144 0.10 -10.70 1.84
N HIS A 145 -0.47 -9.54 2.19
CA HIS A 145 -0.10 -8.78 3.36
C HIS A 145 -1.34 -8.19 4.05
N SER A 146 -1.30 -8.03 5.38
CA SER A 146 -2.40 -7.45 6.15
C SER A 146 -3.73 -8.20 5.92
N LEU A 147 -4.83 -7.49 5.62
CA LEU A 147 -6.15 -8.08 5.36
C LEU A 147 -6.13 -9.16 4.26
N ALA A 148 -5.26 -9.03 3.25
CA ALA A 148 -5.21 -9.97 2.14
C ALA A 148 -4.84 -11.39 2.56
N HIS A 149 -4.19 -11.58 3.72
CA HIS A 149 -3.96 -12.92 4.26
C HIS A 149 -5.27 -13.66 4.49
N ASN A 150 -6.21 -13.01 5.18
CA ASN A 150 -7.52 -13.59 5.44
C ASN A 150 -8.21 -13.94 4.13
N ASN A 151 -8.24 -13.03 3.16
CA ASN A 151 -8.84 -13.27 1.85
C ASN A 151 -8.23 -14.49 1.14
N ASN A 152 -6.90 -14.55 1.05
CA ASN A 152 -6.19 -15.60 0.31
C ASN A 152 -6.29 -16.96 1.01
N ALA A 153 -6.03 -17.00 2.32
CA ALA A 153 -6.14 -18.23 3.10
C ALA A 153 -7.59 -18.73 3.14
N HIS A 154 -8.57 -17.84 3.26
CA HIS A 154 -9.99 -18.19 3.24
C HIS A 154 -10.38 -18.78 1.88
N ALA A 155 -9.95 -18.16 0.77
CA ALA A 155 -10.20 -18.64 -0.58
C ALA A 155 -9.55 -20.02 -0.81
N LEU A 156 -8.32 -20.24 -0.33
CA LEU A 156 -7.66 -21.55 -0.34
C LEU A 156 -8.50 -22.59 0.41
N LEU A 157 -8.93 -22.30 1.64
CA LEU A 157 -9.65 -23.26 2.46
C LEU A 157 -11.04 -23.58 1.91
N SER A 158 -11.79 -22.55 1.48
CA SER A 158 -13.19 -22.68 1.08
C SER A 158 -13.38 -23.15 -0.37
N PHE A 159 -12.52 -22.68 -1.28
CA PHE A 159 -12.71 -22.87 -2.73
C PHE A 159 -11.55 -23.64 -3.38
N GLY A 160 -10.42 -23.80 -2.69
CA GLY A 160 -9.22 -24.41 -3.27
C GLY A 160 -8.55 -23.53 -4.31
N THR A 161 -8.70 -22.20 -4.18
CA THR A 161 -8.25 -21.20 -5.16
C THR A 161 -6.75 -21.22 -5.42
N PHE A 162 -5.96 -21.43 -4.36
CA PHE A 162 -4.50 -21.39 -4.37
C PHE A 162 -3.91 -22.75 -4.04
N ASP A 163 -2.81 -23.11 -4.69
CA ASP A 163 -1.96 -24.23 -4.31
C ASP A 163 -1.19 -23.92 -3.04
N ASN A 164 -0.57 -22.74 -2.95
CA ASN A 164 0.09 -22.23 -1.75
C ASN A 164 -0.27 -20.78 -1.48
N VAL A 165 -0.24 -20.35 -0.22
CA VAL A 165 -0.37 -18.96 0.20
C VAL A 165 0.85 -18.58 1.03
N TYR A 166 1.58 -17.57 0.59
CA TYR A 166 2.61 -16.89 1.37
C TYR A 166 2.06 -15.56 1.88
N SER A 167 2.31 -15.26 3.15
CA SER A 167 1.77 -14.07 3.78
C SER A 167 2.74 -13.39 4.73
N VAL A 168 2.63 -12.07 4.81
CA VAL A 168 3.40 -11.23 5.74
C VAL A 168 2.43 -10.41 6.60
N ASN A 169 2.61 -10.44 7.92
CA ASN A 169 1.79 -9.67 8.88
C ASN A 169 0.28 -9.77 8.59
N GLY A 170 -0.17 -10.99 8.36
CA GLY A 170 -1.51 -11.28 7.87
C GLY A 170 -2.59 -11.18 8.93
N ALA A 171 -3.74 -10.60 8.57
CA ALA A 171 -4.95 -10.66 9.39
C ALA A 171 -5.45 -12.11 9.45
N GLN A 172 -5.49 -12.70 10.64
CA GLN A 172 -5.71 -14.14 10.81
C GLN A 172 -7.11 -14.58 10.36
N LEU A 173 -7.25 -15.88 10.09
CA LEU A 173 -8.52 -16.48 9.68
C LEU A 173 -9.56 -16.40 10.80
N ASN A 174 -10.82 -16.20 10.44
CA ASN A 174 -11.92 -16.22 11.38
C ASN A 174 -12.86 -17.41 11.10
N TYR A 175 -13.04 -18.29 12.08
CA TYR A 175 -13.84 -19.50 11.91
C TYR A 175 -15.35 -19.24 11.78
N TYR A 176 -15.85 -18.07 12.20
CA TYR A 176 -17.22 -17.65 11.91
C TYR A 176 -17.39 -17.29 10.43
N GLN A 177 -16.45 -16.55 9.84
CA GLN A 177 -16.47 -16.25 8.39
C GLN A 177 -16.43 -17.56 7.57
N LEU A 178 -15.57 -18.50 7.94
CA LEU A 178 -15.49 -19.81 7.27
C LEU A 178 -16.77 -20.62 7.46
N PHE A 179 -17.39 -20.57 8.64
CA PHE A 179 -18.69 -21.20 8.86
C PHE A 179 -19.77 -20.64 7.94
N GLU A 180 -19.76 -19.34 7.63
CA GLU A 180 -20.76 -18.75 6.73
C GLU A 180 -20.55 -19.16 5.26
N THR A 181 -19.33 -19.47 4.85
CA THR A 181 -18.93 -19.51 3.43
C THR A 181 -18.47 -20.89 2.95
N ASP A 182 -17.69 -21.62 3.75
CA ASP A 182 -17.33 -23.01 3.47
C ASP A 182 -18.50 -23.91 3.82
N ARG A 183 -19.27 -24.29 2.80
CA ARG A 183 -20.44 -25.16 2.95
C ARG A 183 -20.13 -26.51 3.58
N LYS A 184 -18.91 -27.05 3.37
CA LYS A 184 -18.52 -28.35 3.94
C LYS A 184 -18.17 -28.20 5.41
N PHE A 185 -17.45 -27.14 5.78
CA PHE A 185 -17.17 -26.81 7.17
C PHE A 185 -18.45 -26.48 7.94
N ASN A 186 -19.33 -25.65 7.38
CA ASN A 186 -20.66 -25.36 7.93
C ASN A 186 -21.43 -26.64 8.28
N ALA A 187 -21.52 -27.57 7.33
CA ALA A 187 -22.19 -28.85 7.54
C ALA A 187 -21.51 -29.68 8.63
N ALA A 188 -20.17 -29.68 8.69
CA ALA A 188 -19.40 -30.40 9.69
C ALA A 188 -19.63 -29.85 11.11
N VAL A 189 -19.61 -28.52 11.27
CA VAL A 189 -19.91 -27.83 12.54
C VAL A 189 -21.34 -28.10 12.97
N ARG A 190 -22.33 -27.96 12.07
CA ARG A 190 -23.75 -28.24 12.36
C ARG A 190 -23.97 -29.67 12.83
N ASN A 191 -23.30 -30.64 12.21
CA ASN A 191 -23.38 -32.04 12.59
C ASN A 191 -22.70 -32.32 13.94
N LYS A 192 -21.56 -31.68 14.22
CA LYS A 192 -20.80 -31.87 15.46
C LYS A 192 -21.52 -31.28 16.67
N PHE A 193 -22.04 -30.06 16.54
CA PHE A 193 -22.59 -29.27 17.64
C PHE A 193 -24.12 -29.22 17.66
N THR A 194 -24.80 -29.83 16.69
CA THR A 194 -26.27 -29.91 16.61
C THR A 194 -26.94 -28.53 16.56
N LEU A 195 -26.44 -27.64 15.70
CA LEU A 195 -26.96 -26.28 15.53
C LEU A 195 -28.29 -26.28 14.76
N SER A 196 -29.29 -25.54 15.25
CA SER A 196 -30.60 -25.39 14.60
C SER A 196 -30.59 -24.24 13.59
N THR A 197 -29.98 -23.10 13.94
CA THR A 197 -29.84 -21.92 13.10
C THR A 197 -28.37 -21.61 12.82
N ASN A 198 -28.06 -20.70 11.87
CA ASN A 198 -26.69 -20.23 11.69
C ASN A 198 -26.22 -19.42 12.90
N ASP A 199 -27.12 -18.62 13.48
CA ASP A 199 -26.80 -17.75 14.62
C ASP A 199 -26.41 -18.53 15.89
N ASP A 200 -26.81 -19.81 15.98
CA ASP A 200 -26.44 -20.68 17.10
C ASP A 200 -24.92 -20.88 17.20
N VAL A 201 -24.16 -20.67 16.12
CA VAL A 201 -22.70 -20.80 16.10
C VAL A 201 -22.03 -19.83 17.09
N TYR A 202 -22.62 -18.65 17.29
CA TYR A 202 -22.10 -17.62 18.20
C TYR A 202 -22.35 -17.96 19.69
N ASN A 203 -23.19 -18.96 19.97
CA ASN A 203 -23.46 -19.45 21.33
C ASN A 203 -22.54 -20.62 21.72
N LEU A 204 -21.72 -21.13 20.80
CA LEU A 204 -20.76 -22.18 21.10
C LEU A 204 -19.61 -21.65 21.96
N SER A 205 -18.99 -22.55 22.73
CA SER A 205 -17.69 -22.27 23.35
C SER A 205 -16.71 -21.85 22.26
N PRO A 206 -16.10 -20.65 22.33
CA PRO A 206 -15.12 -20.20 21.34
C PRO A 206 -13.97 -21.20 21.19
N GLN A 207 -13.49 -21.76 22.31
CA GLN A 207 -12.42 -22.76 22.30
C GLN A 207 -12.82 -24.05 21.60
N ASP A 208 -14.06 -24.55 21.81
CA ASP A 208 -14.51 -25.78 21.17
C ASP A 208 -14.60 -25.62 19.64
N LEU A 209 -15.05 -24.46 19.18
CA LEU A 209 -15.15 -24.16 17.75
C LEU A 209 -13.77 -23.91 17.13
N HIS A 210 -12.89 -23.21 17.84
CA HIS A 210 -11.48 -23.05 17.48
C HIS A 210 -10.80 -24.42 17.29
N ASP A 211 -10.87 -25.30 18.28
CA ASP A 211 -10.22 -26.62 18.22
C ASP A 211 -10.81 -27.50 17.11
N PHE A 212 -12.12 -27.39 16.88
CA PHE A 212 -12.77 -28.05 15.75
C PHE A 212 -12.29 -27.51 14.40
N ALA A 213 -12.16 -26.20 14.24
CA ALA A 213 -11.66 -25.57 13.02
C ALA A 213 -10.20 -25.96 12.74
N MET A 214 -9.33 -25.91 13.77
CA MET A 214 -7.94 -26.36 13.69
C MET A 214 -7.84 -27.81 13.21
N THR A 215 -8.66 -28.70 13.77
CA THR A 215 -8.69 -30.12 13.38
C THR A 215 -9.25 -30.31 11.97
N TYR A 216 -10.28 -29.55 11.61
CA TYR A 216 -10.96 -29.69 10.32
C TYR A 216 -10.06 -29.32 9.14
N TYR A 217 -9.19 -28.32 9.32
CA TYR A 217 -8.31 -27.80 8.26
C TYR A 217 -6.85 -28.27 8.39
N GLU A 218 -6.56 -29.25 9.27
CA GLU A 218 -5.19 -29.73 9.52
C GLU A 218 -4.47 -30.23 8.25
N ASP A 219 -5.22 -30.74 7.28
CA ASP A 219 -4.71 -31.31 6.04
C ASP A 219 -4.35 -30.27 4.98
N LYS A 220 -4.63 -28.99 5.23
CA LYS A 220 -4.35 -27.86 4.35
C LYS A 220 -3.32 -26.88 4.93
N THR A 221 -2.82 -27.14 6.14
CA THR A 221 -1.91 -26.19 6.82
C THR A 221 -0.56 -26.09 6.14
N ASP A 222 -0.07 -27.17 5.54
CA ASP A 222 1.21 -27.21 4.83
C ASP A 222 1.26 -26.34 3.56
N ARG A 223 0.13 -25.76 3.17
CA ARG A 223 -0.02 -24.88 2.00
C ARG A 223 -0.09 -23.40 2.37
N ILE A 224 0.06 -23.06 3.64
CA ILE A 224 0.00 -21.68 4.14
C ILE A 224 1.31 -21.40 4.88
N ASP A 225 2.12 -20.50 4.33
CA ASP A 225 3.34 -19.99 4.93
C ASP A 225 3.11 -18.54 5.39
N GLN A 226 3.48 -18.24 6.63
CA GLN A 226 3.30 -16.92 7.23
C GLN A 226 4.61 -16.43 7.85
N VAL A 227 4.97 -15.18 7.55
CA VAL A 227 5.99 -14.43 8.29
C VAL A 227 5.27 -13.36 9.10
N ILE A 228 5.30 -13.50 10.42
CA ILE A 228 4.54 -12.64 11.32
C ILE A 228 5.50 -11.91 12.25
N SER A 229 5.33 -10.61 12.36
CA SER A 229 5.99 -9.82 13.38
C SER A 229 5.37 -10.12 14.74
N THR A 230 6.18 -10.40 15.76
CA THR A 230 5.71 -10.58 17.13
C THR A 230 5.07 -9.31 17.70
N ASP A 231 5.39 -8.16 17.08
CA ASP A 231 4.97 -6.84 17.51
C ASP A 231 3.83 -6.29 16.63
N ASP A 232 3.41 -7.05 15.62
CA ASP A 232 2.31 -6.71 14.72
C ASP A 232 0.99 -6.60 15.51
N PRO A 233 0.27 -5.46 15.43
CA PRO A 233 -1.01 -5.30 16.09
C PRO A 233 -2.07 -6.30 15.58
N LEU A 234 -1.99 -6.78 14.33
CA LEU A 234 -2.88 -7.84 13.85
C LEU A 234 -2.63 -9.17 14.52
N TYR A 235 -1.35 -9.52 14.68
CA TYR A 235 -1.00 -10.69 15.45
C TYR A 235 -1.46 -10.56 16.89
N ALA A 236 -1.35 -9.38 17.51
CA ALA A 236 -1.83 -9.14 18.86
C ALA A 236 -3.33 -9.41 19.01
N VAL A 237 -4.18 -8.87 18.13
CA VAL A 237 -5.63 -9.06 18.22
C VAL A 237 -6.08 -10.46 17.81
N SER A 238 -5.26 -11.26 17.12
CA SER A 238 -5.66 -12.61 16.72
C SER A 238 -5.71 -13.65 17.86
N VAL A 239 -5.40 -13.27 19.10
CA VAL A 239 -5.61 -14.13 20.28
C VAL A 239 -7.07 -14.10 20.78
N VAL A 240 -7.86 -13.14 20.29
CA VAL A 240 -9.26 -12.98 20.70
C VAL A 240 -10.17 -13.98 19.99
N ARG A 241 -11.37 -14.20 20.53
CA ARG A 241 -12.37 -15.12 19.97
C ARG A 241 -12.62 -14.90 18.47
N GLY A 242 -12.91 -15.99 17.77
CA GLY A 242 -13.19 -16.00 16.33
C GLY A 242 -11.96 -16.29 15.49
N PHE A 243 -10.78 -15.87 15.93
CA PHE A 243 -9.54 -16.04 15.17
C PHE A 243 -8.82 -17.34 15.48
N PHE A 244 -8.08 -17.81 14.47
CA PHE A 244 -7.17 -18.93 14.59
C PHE A 244 -6.07 -18.80 13.54
N THR A 245 -4.89 -19.29 13.88
CA THR A 245 -3.69 -19.21 13.04
C THR A 245 -3.37 -20.60 12.50
N LEU A 246 -3.26 -20.70 11.18
CA LEU A 246 -2.94 -21.94 10.47
C LEU A 246 -1.66 -21.81 9.65
N GLY A 247 -0.96 -22.94 9.51
CA GLY A 247 0.16 -23.07 8.60
C GLY A 247 1.54 -22.99 9.24
N SER A 248 2.56 -22.91 8.40
CA SER A 248 3.96 -22.76 8.80
C SER A 248 4.21 -21.30 9.16
N ILE A 249 4.57 -21.03 10.40
CA ILE A 249 4.73 -19.66 10.90
C ILE A 249 6.18 -19.39 11.27
N THR A 250 6.75 -18.36 10.64
CA THR A 250 8.03 -17.77 11.00
C THR A 250 7.75 -16.49 11.79
N MET A 251 8.14 -16.47 13.06
CA MET A 251 8.03 -15.28 13.90
C MET A 251 9.29 -14.42 13.77
N VAL A 252 9.10 -13.12 13.60
CA VAL A 252 10.18 -12.13 13.48
C VAL A 252 9.94 -11.04 14.53
N ASP A 253 10.98 -10.67 15.28
CA ASP A 253 10.95 -9.50 16.15
C ASP A 253 11.35 -8.28 15.31
N THR A 254 10.41 -7.36 15.12
CA THR A 254 10.62 -6.14 14.30
C THR A 254 10.97 -4.94 15.15
N ASN A 255 10.71 -5.02 16.46
CA ASN A 255 10.96 -3.95 17.41
C ASN A 255 11.50 -4.51 18.72
N PRO A 256 12.81 -4.78 18.80
CA PRO A 256 13.42 -5.40 19.98
C PRO A 256 13.42 -4.50 21.22
N ASP A 257 13.09 -3.21 21.06
CA ASP A 257 13.04 -2.26 22.17
C ASP A 257 11.73 -2.33 22.97
N VAL A 258 10.66 -2.90 22.39
CA VAL A 258 9.33 -2.94 23.02
C VAL A 258 8.65 -4.28 22.76
N PRO A 259 8.17 -5.01 23.79
CA PRO A 259 7.53 -6.31 23.58
C PRO A 259 6.17 -6.16 22.91
N GLY A 260 5.86 -7.01 21.91
CA GLY A 260 4.55 -7.07 21.27
C GLY A 260 3.35 -7.22 22.21
N LEU A 261 2.19 -6.76 21.76
CA LEU A 261 0.96 -6.64 22.56
C LEU A 261 0.20 -7.95 22.80
N ARG A 262 0.53 -9.04 22.08
CA ARG A 262 -0.30 -10.26 22.06
C ARG A 262 -0.51 -10.86 23.46
N GLU A 263 0.56 -11.03 24.23
CA GLU A 263 0.47 -11.62 25.58
C GLU A 263 -0.35 -10.72 26.52
N LEU A 264 -0.23 -9.39 26.38
CA LEU A 264 -1.02 -8.45 27.16
C LEU A 264 -2.51 -8.55 26.85
N ILE A 265 -2.88 -8.78 25.58
CA ILE A 265 -4.27 -8.98 25.17
C ILE A 265 -4.79 -10.35 25.63
N ALA A 266 -3.94 -11.38 25.61
CA ALA A 266 -4.29 -12.74 26.01
C ALA A 266 -4.69 -12.85 27.49
N ASP A 267 -4.10 -12.01 28.34
CA ASP A 267 -4.40 -11.96 29.78
C ASP A 267 -5.73 -11.26 30.11
N ILE A 268 -6.31 -10.50 29.16
CA ILE A 268 -7.57 -9.80 29.38
C ILE A 268 -8.74 -10.78 29.22
N PRO A 269 -9.71 -10.80 30.15
CA PRO A 269 -10.91 -11.64 30.00
C PRO A 269 -11.66 -11.36 28.68
N ASP A 270 -12.12 -12.42 28.04
CA ASP A 270 -12.70 -12.37 26.70
C ASP A 270 -14.03 -11.58 26.62
N ASP A 271 -14.80 -11.50 27.71
CA ASP A 271 -15.96 -10.61 27.85
C ASP A 271 -15.56 -9.12 27.88
N VAL A 272 -14.45 -8.79 28.55
CA VAL A 272 -13.89 -7.43 28.59
C VAL A 272 -13.36 -7.02 27.22
N ILE A 273 -12.65 -7.91 26.53
CA ILE A 273 -12.18 -7.68 25.16
C ILE A 273 -13.35 -7.40 24.22
N LYS A 274 -14.41 -8.21 24.30
CA LYS A 274 -15.61 -8.01 23.48
C LYS A 274 -16.22 -6.63 23.70
N ASP A 275 -16.40 -6.21 24.95
CA ASP A 275 -17.00 -4.90 25.27
C ASP A 275 -16.10 -3.74 24.83
N PHE A 276 -14.78 -3.85 25.03
CA PHE A 276 -13.81 -2.86 24.58
C PHE A 276 -13.81 -2.72 23.05
N GLN A 277 -13.85 -3.85 22.33
CA GLN A 277 -13.94 -3.89 20.87
C GLN A 277 -15.20 -3.20 20.38
N GLU A 278 -16.38 -3.57 20.91
CA GLU A 278 -17.65 -2.97 20.50
C GLU A 278 -17.65 -1.44 20.70
N LEU A 279 -17.05 -0.94 21.79
CA LEU A 279 -16.90 0.50 22.03
C LEU A 279 -15.95 1.19 21.05
N ALA A 280 -14.74 0.65 20.87
CA ALA A 280 -13.74 1.20 19.95
C ALA A 280 -14.31 1.25 18.53
N ILE A 281 -15.01 0.21 18.13
CA ILE A 281 -15.64 0.07 16.83
C ILE A 281 -16.74 1.12 16.61
N ASP A 282 -17.72 1.21 17.52
CA ASP A 282 -18.85 2.13 17.36
C ASP A 282 -18.34 3.59 17.31
N PHE A 283 -17.27 3.88 18.05
CA PHE A 283 -16.63 5.20 18.05
C PHE A 283 -15.84 5.49 16.76
N THR A 284 -14.92 4.60 16.35
CA THR A 284 -13.98 4.83 15.24
C THR A 284 -14.70 5.05 13.91
N VAL A 285 -15.74 4.24 13.62
CA VAL A 285 -16.50 4.35 12.37
C VAL A 285 -17.10 5.75 12.23
N ALA A 286 -17.74 6.24 13.28
CA ALA A 286 -18.36 7.56 13.25
C ALA A 286 -17.31 8.70 13.33
N SER A 287 -16.19 8.50 14.03
CA SER A 287 -15.15 9.52 14.12
C SER A 287 -14.40 9.76 12.82
N ASN A 288 -14.28 8.76 11.95
CA ASN A 288 -13.61 8.92 10.65
C ASN A 288 -14.41 9.81 9.70
N GLU A 289 -15.74 9.85 9.84
CA GLU A 289 -16.63 10.67 9.01
C GLU A 289 -16.79 12.12 9.50
N GLY A 290 -16.55 12.40 10.79
CA GLY A 290 -16.80 13.75 11.36
C GLY A 290 -16.07 14.10 12.66
N GLY A 291 -14.97 13.41 12.96
CA GLY A 291 -14.13 13.62 14.13
C GLY A 291 -14.77 13.18 15.45
N THR A 292 -14.11 13.54 16.56
CA THR A 292 -14.51 13.17 17.93
C THR A 292 -15.98 13.41 18.26
N ASN A 293 -16.59 14.46 17.69
CA ASN A 293 -18.01 14.75 17.96
C ASN A 293 -18.94 13.68 17.39
N GLU A 294 -18.70 13.22 16.17
CA GLU A 294 -19.51 12.17 15.56
C GLU A 294 -19.25 10.82 16.25
N GLY A 295 -18.02 10.53 16.67
CA GLY A 295 -17.69 9.35 17.48
C GLY A 295 -18.48 9.30 18.79
N VAL A 296 -18.47 10.39 19.58
CA VAL A 296 -19.25 10.46 20.84
C VAL A 296 -20.75 10.37 20.56
N LYS A 297 -21.23 11.04 19.50
CA LYS A 297 -22.64 11.02 19.09
C LYS A 297 -23.11 9.63 18.68
N GLU A 298 -22.29 8.79 18.07
CA GLU A 298 -22.68 7.42 17.73
C GLU A 298 -22.87 6.56 18.98
N LEU A 299 -22.00 6.74 19.98
CA LEU A 299 -22.09 6.02 21.26
C LEU A 299 -23.35 6.43 22.05
N ILE A 300 -23.61 7.73 22.21
CA ILE A 300 -24.67 8.22 23.10
C ILE A 300 -25.96 8.65 22.38
N GLY A 301 -25.94 8.71 21.05
CA GLY A 301 -27.04 9.16 20.19
C GLY A 301 -27.30 10.68 20.19
N ILE A 302 -26.39 11.50 20.74
CA ILE A 302 -26.58 12.95 20.91
C ILE A 302 -25.37 13.72 20.39
N ASP A 303 -25.62 14.74 19.57
CA ASP A 303 -24.63 15.72 19.14
C ASP A 303 -24.30 16.70 20.28
N VAL A 304 -23.29 16.37 21.09
CA VAL A 304 -22.82 17.21 22.20
C VAL A 304 -22.16 18.49 21.70
N GLY A 305 -21.51 18.44 20.54
CA GLY A 305 -20.87 19.57 19.87
C GLY A 305 -21.84 20.72 19.60
N ALA A 306 -23.11 20.43 19.33
CA ALA A 306 -24.15 21.45 19.11
C ALA A 306 -24.44 22.33 20.34
N PHE A 307 -24.03 21.94 21.55
CA PHE A 307 -24.35 22.68 22.77
C PHE A 307 -23.27 22.73 23.85
N LYS A 308 -22.10 22.10 23.65
CA LYS A 308 -21.01 22.11 24.63
C LYS A 308 -20.51 23.51 25.02
N ASP A 309 -20.58 24.48 24.11
CA ASP A 309 -20.10 25.85 24.31
C ASP A 309 -21.20 26.80 24.83
N LYS A 310 -22.40 26.28 25.10
CA LYS A 310 -23.55 27.06 25.62
C LYS A 310 -23.59 26.99 27.14
N GLU A 311 -24.03 28.08 27.77
CA GLU A 311 -24.13 28.15 29.23
C GLU A 311 -25.52 28.60 29.71
N GLY A 312 -25.83 28.29 30.97
CA GLY A 312 -27.01 28.80 31.67
C GLY A 312 -28.32 28.59 30.91
N MET A 313 -29.09 29.67 30.73
CA MET A 313 -30.41 29.60 30.09
C MET A 313 -30.35 29.32 28.58
N GLU A 314 -29.22 29.61 27.92
CA GLU A 314 -29.04 29.29 26.50
C GLU A 314 -28.90 27.78 26.29
N LEU A 315 -28.08 27.14 27.13
CA LEU A 315 -27.96 25.68 27.18
C LEU A 315 -29.31 25.03 27.51
N ALA A 316 -29.97 25.50 28.58
CA ALA A 316 -31.27 24.98 28.98
C ALA A 316 -32.31 25.10 27.85
N GLY A 317 -32.37 26.24 27.17
CA GLY A 317 -33.27 26.46 26.04
C GLY A 317 -33.01 25.50 24.88
N HIS A 318 -31.74 25.22 24.56
CA HIS A 318 -31.38 24.29 23.50
C HIS A 318 -31.76 22.84 23.84
N ILE A 319 -31.53 22.40 25.08
CA ILE A 319 -31.89 21.04 25.52
C ILE A 319 -33.40 20.89 25.59
N ILE A 320 -34.15 21.89 26.07
CA ILE A 320 -35.62 21.86 26.11
C ILE A 320 -36.20 21.70 24.70
N ALA A 321 -35.64 22.43 23.72
CA ALA A 321 -36.09 22.35 22.32
C ALA A 321 -35.92 20.95 21.72
N ASN A 322 -34.90 20.20 22.16
CA ASN A 322 -34.53 18.89 21.63
C ASN A 322 -34.79 17.71 22.59
N TYR A 323 -35.44 17.98 23.74
CA TYR A 323 -35.52 17.07 24.88
C TYR A 323 -36.07 15.68 24.52
N ASP A 324 -37.16 15.63 23.77
CA ASP A 324 -37.77 14.36 23.34
C ASP A 324 -36.81 13.49 22.54
N THR A 325 -36.11 14.09 21.58
CA THR A 325 -35.17 13.38 20.70
C THR A 325 -33.99 12.87 21.52
N MET A 326 -33.45 13.70 22.40
CA MET A 326 -32.34 13.33 23.28
C MET A 326 -32.71 12.20 24.24
N VAL A 327 -33.87 12.28 24.89
CA VAL A 327 -34.32 11.23 25.82
C VAL A 327 -34.60 9.92 25.10
N ARG A 328 -35.17 9.96 23.89
CA ARG A 328 -35.35 8.74 23.08
C ARG A 328 -34.01 8.10 22.72
N ALA A 329 -33.06 8.89 22.24
CA ALA A 329 -31.73 8.41 21.89
C ALA A 329 -31.01 7.80 23.11
N LEU A 330 -31.05 8.48 24.26
CA LEU A 330 -30.46 7.96 25.50
C LEU A 330 -31.15 6.69 25.99
N ASN A 331 -32.48 6.61 25.97
CA ASN A 331 -33.19 5.40 26.39
C ASN A 331 -32.83 4.18 25.52
N GLU A 332 -32.47 4.40 24.26
CA GLU A 332 -32.06 3.36 23.33
C GLU A 332 -30.58 2.98 23.50
N LYS A 333 -29.68 3.96 23.53
CA LYS A 333 -28.23 3.75 23.48
C LYS A 333 -27.56 3.62 24.85
N LEU A 334 -28.10 4.24 25.89
CA LEU A 334 -27.44 4.33 27.20
C LEU A 334 -27.30 2.99 27.93
N PRO A 335 -28.33 2.12 28.02
CA PRO A 335 -28.20 0.87 28.78
C PRO A 335 -27.06 -0.04 28.28
N PRO A 336 -26.96 -0.38 26.97
CA PRO A 336 -25.86 -1.21 26.50
C PRO A 336 -24.50 -0.49 26.56
N LEU A 337 -24.46 0.84 26.37
CA LEU A 337 -23.23 1.61 26.52
C LEU A 337 -22.70 1.59 27.96
N LEU A 338 -23.58 1.77 28.94
CA LEU A 338 -23.22 1.78 30.35
C LEU A 338 -22.64 0.43 30.77
N ASP A 339 -23.27 -0.68 30.39
CA ASP A 339 -22.80 -2.04 30.68
C ASP A 339 -21.35 -2.24 30.18
N ARG A 340 -21.09 -1.94 28.91
CA ARG A 340 -19.75 -2.03 28.31
C ARG A 340 -18.72 -1.13 28.99
N VAL A 341 -19.08 0.14 29.27
CA VAL A 341 -18.17 1.09 29.94
C VAL A 341 -17.84 0.62 31.35
N GLN A 342 -18.79 0.02 32.07
CA GLN A 342 -18.55 -0.54 33.40
C GLN A 342 -17.58 -1.71 33.34
N THR A 343 -17.74 -2.62 32.37
CA THR A 343 -16.81 -3.73 32.14
C THR A 343 -15.39 -3.22 31.88
N VAL A 344 -15.22 -2.26 30.97
CA VAL A 344 -13.90 -1.70 30.63
C VAL A 344 -13.30 -0.94 31.81
N THR A 345 -14.09 -0.13 32.51
CA THR A 345 -13.61 0.69 33.64
C THR A 345 -13.16 -0.19 34.79
N ALA A 346 -13.89 -1.28 35.09
CA ALA A 346 -13.54 -2.23 36.14
C ALA A 346 -12.18 -2.93 35.92
N ASN A 347 -11.74 -3.04 34.66
CA ASN A 347 -10.48 -3.69 34.27
C ASN A 347 -9.39 -2.70 33.83
N SER A 348 -9.67 -1.40 33.90
CA SER A 348 -8.78 -0.35 33.36
C SER A 348 -7.39 -0.32 34.01
N ASP A 349 -7.30 -0.59 35.31
CA ASP A 349 -6.01 -0.64 36.02
C ASP A 349 -5.07 -1.74 35.52
N GLU A 350 -5.63 -2.89 35.16
CA GLU A 350 -4.91 -4.05 34.62
C GLU A 350 -4.50 -3.81 33.16
N ILE A 351 -5.43 -3.33 32.33
CA ILE A 351 -5.19 -3.01 30.91
C ILE A 351 -4.11 -1.93 30.78
N PHE A 352 -4.33 -0.76 31.39
CA PHE A 352 -3.38 0.35 31.29
C PHE A 352 -2.14 0.14 32.17
N GLY A 353 -2.22 -0.70 33.20
CA GLY A 353 -1.07 -1.18 33.96
C GLY A 353 -0.10 -1.96 33.07
N SER A 354 -0.63 -2.95 32.36
CA SER A 354 0.13 -3.80 31.43
C SER A 354 0.79 -2.99 30.31
N LEU A 355 0.04 -2.06 29.69
CA LEU A 355 0.59 -1.15 28.68
C LEU A 355 1.71 -0.25 29.23
N LYS A 356 1.60 0.17 30.49
CA LYS A 356 2.64 0.98 31.15
C LYS A 356 3.87 0.14 31.49
N GLU A 357 3.69 -1.09 31.96
CA GLU A 357 4.78 -2.01 32.27
C GLU A 357 5.55 -2.43 31.02
N ALA A 358 4.85 -2.61 29.90
CA ALA A 358 5.43 -2.86 28.58
C ALA A 358 6.09 -1.63 27.95
N GLY A 359 5.95 -0.44 28.53
CA GLY A 359 6.62 0.78 28.07
C GLY A 359 5.87 1.57 26.98
N TYR A 360 4.64 1.18 26.62
CA TYR A 360 3.84 1.87 25.60
C TYR A 360 3.28 3.21 26.09
N ILE A 361 2.97 3.31 27.39
CA ILE A 361 2.39 4.51 27.97
C ILE A 361 3.12 4.93 29.25
N THR A 362 3.05 6.22 29.57
CA THR A 362 3.61 6.79 30.80
C THR A 362 2.65 6.63 31.99
N ASP A 363 3.17 6.71 33.22
CA ASP A 363 2.34 6.72 34.44
C ASP A 363 1.26 7.81 34.39
N ARG A 364 1.60 9.00 33.89
CA ARG A 364 0.64 10.10 33.71
C ARG A 364 -0.47 9.73 32.72
N GLN A 365 -0.14 9.07 31.61
CA GLN A 365 -1.14 8.64 30.64
C GLN A 365 -2.07 7.59 31.24
N LYS A 366 -1.53 6.60 31.95
CA LYS A 366 -2.33 5.63 32.71
C LYS A 366 -3.30 6.33 33.67
N GLU A 367 -2.79 7.17 34.56
CA GLU A 367 -3.58 7.82 35.60
C GLU A 367 -4.70 8.70 35.01
N VAL A 368 -4.39 9.50 33.99
CA VAL A 368 -5.36 10.38 33.35
C VAL A 368 -6.43 9.57 32.61
N THR A 369 -6.06 8.50 31.90
CA THR A 369 -7.03 7.65 31.21
C THR A 369 -7.99 6.97 32.17
N ILE A 370 -7.48 6.40 33.26
CA ILE A 370 -8.34 5.73 34.27
C ILE A 370 -9.27 6.73 34.97
N ASP A 371 -8.77 7.92 35.34
CA ASP A 371 -9.61 8.96 35.97
C ASP A 371 -10.76 9.38 35.04
N HIS A 372 -10.46 9.64 33.76
CA HIS A 372 -11.48 10.08 32.82
C HIS A 372 -12.44 8.96 32.38
N LEU A 373 -12.02 7.70 32.30
CA LEU A 373 -12.94 6.57 32.13
C LEU A 373 -13.92 6.45 33.30
N THR A 374 -13.41 6.57 34.54
CA THR A 374 -14.24 6.56 35.75
C THR A 374 -15.25 7.71 35.77
N ARG A 375 -14.87 8.89 35.29
CA ARG A 375 -15.79 10.04 35.15
C ARG A 375 -16.86 9.79 34.10
N ILE A 376 -16.51 9.20 32.96
CA ILE A 376 -17.46 8.81 31.91
C ILE A 376 -18.48 7.83 32.50
N GLU A 377 -18.04 6.76 33.16
CA GLU A 377 -18.92 5.79 33.83
C GLU A 377 -19.90 6.48 34.79
N LYS A 378 -19.38 7.33 35.68
CA LYS A 378 -20.20 8.08 36.64
C LYS A 378 -21.22 8.97 35.96
N SER A 379 -20.84 9.69 34.91
CA SER A 379 -21.77 10.54 34.16
C SER A 379 -22.86 9.72 33.45
N LEU A 380 -22.54 8.54 32.92
CA LEU A 380 -23.54 7.63 32.34
C LEU A 380 -24.54 7.13 33.41
N ILE A 381 -24.05 6.75 34.60
CA ILE A 381 -24.91 6.35 35.73
C ILE A 381 -25.83 7.51 36.16
N ASP A 382 -25.29 8.73 36.27
CA ASP A 382 -26.07 9.90 36.65
C ASP A 382 -27.14 10.23 35.61
N ILE A 383 -26.85 10.07 34.32
CA ILE A 383 -27.85 10.22 33.24
C ILE A 383 -28.94 9.15 33.39
N GLU A 384 -28.57 7.90 33.62
CA GLU A 384 -29.54 6.79 33.77
C GLU A 384 -30.50 7.05 34.93
N ASN A 385 -29.98 7.52 36.08
CA ASN A 385 -30.78 7.90 37.24
C ASN A 385 -31.71 9.08 36.94
N ILE A 386 -31.22 10.11 36.24
CA ILE A 386 -32.05 11.25 35.83
C ILE A 386 -33.22 10.79 34.96
N LEU A 387 -32.99 9.87 34.01
CA LEU A 387 -34.03 9.36 33.12
C LEU A 387 -35.07 8.51 33.86
N LYS A 388 -34.64 7.65 34.79
CA LYS A 388 -35.54 6.83 35.63
C LYS A 388 -36.46 7.69 36.52
N ASP A 389 -35.92 8.77 37.09
CA ASP A 389 -36.66 9.61 38.03
C ASP A 389 -37.60 10.63 37.35
N ASN A 390 -37.45 10.89 36.04
CA ASN A 390 -38.04 12.06 35.39
C ASN A 390 -38.76 11.80 34.06
N VAL A 391 -39.45 10.67 33.94
CA VAL A 391 -40.19 10.24 32.72
C VAL A 391 -41.21 11.28 32.18
N ASN A 392 -41.63 12.27 32.99
CA ASN A 392 -42.61 13.31 32.64
C ASN A 392 -42.07 14.77 32.73
N LEU A 393 -40.75 14.99 32.60
CA LEU A 393 -40.17 16.33 32.80
C LEU A 393 -40.69 17.38 31.79
N ARG A 394 -40.94 16.98 30.54
CA ARG A 394 -41.45 17.88 29.48
C ARG A 394 -42.86 18.41 29.74
N ASP A 395 -43.76 17.55 30.24
CA ASP A 395 -45.12 17.96 30.58
C ASP A 395 -45.14 18.94 31.77
N LYS A 396 -44.16 18.83 32.67
CA LYS A 396 -43.97 19.77 33.78
C LYS A 396 -43.40 21.11 33.31
N LEU A 397 -42.50 21.11 32.33
CA LEU A 397 -41.90 22.33 31.74
C LEU A 397 -42.88 23.14 30.87
N ASN A 398 -43.86 22.46 30.25
CA ASN A 398 -44.92 23.11 29.46
C ASN A 398 -46.06 23.71 30.31
N ASN A 399 -46.04 23.55 31.63
CA ASN A 399 -47.07 24.09 32.52
C ASN A 399 -46.61 25.41 33.19
N PRO A 400 -47.17 26.58 32.80
CA PRO A 400 -46.66 27.90 33.20
C PRO A 400 -46.87 28.25 34.69
N PHE A 401 -47.47 27.37 35.51
CA PHE A 401 -47.84 27.65 36.91
C PHE A 401 -47.13 26.79 37.98
N LEU A 402 -46.16 25.94 37.62
CA LEU A 402 -45.45 25.09 38.59
C LEU A 402 -43.92 25.15 38.39
N GLY A 403 -43.20 25.48 39.46
CA GLY A 403 -41.95 24.78 39.80
C GLY A 403 -40.64 25.07 39.07
N ALA A 404 -40.61 25.82 37.96
CA ALA A 404 -39.51 25.96 36.98
C ALA A 404 -38.02 25.87 37.44
N GLY A 405 -37.67 26.14 38.69
CA GLY A 405 -36.29 26.04 39.19
C GLY A 405 -35.74 24.60 39.26
N ASN A 406 -36.51 23.63 39.77
CA ASN A 406 -36.00 22.27 39.99
C ASN A 406 -35.90 21.46 38.68
N GLU A 407 -36.83 21.67 37.75
CA GLU A 407 -36.85 21.01 36.44
C GLU A 407 -35.75 21.54 35.52
N ILE A 408 -35.49 22.86 35.51
CA ILE A 408 -34.35 23.45 34.77
C ILE A 408 -33.02 22.95 35.33
N VAL A 409 -32.88 22.82 36.66
CA VAL A 409 -31.68 22.23 37.28
C VAL A 409 -31.47 20.79 36.82
N THR A 410 -32.53 20.01 36.67
CA THR A 410 -32.45 18.62 36.18
C THR A 410 -31.96 18.57 34.73
N ILE A 411 -32.45 19.47 33.87
CA ILE A 411 -31.97 19.61 32.47
C ILE A 411 -30.51 20.03 32.41
N LEU A 412 -30.11 21.00 33.22
CA LEU A 412 -28.72 21.46 33.28
C LEU A 412 -27.78 20.36 33.78
N ARG A 413 -28.23 19.53 34.73
CA ARG A 413 -27.47 18.35 35.19
C ARG A 413 -27.32 17.30 34.09
N LEU A 414 -28.39 17.00 33.33
CA LEU A 414 -28.32 16.11 32.16
C LEU A 414 -27.29 16.63 31.15
N ALA A 415 -27.39 17.91 30.78
CA ALA A 415 -26.47 18.53 29.84
C ALA A 415 -25.02 18.52 30.35
N SER A 416 -24.81 18.82 31.64
CA SER A 416 -23.48 18.80 32.26
C SER A 416 -22.83 17.43 32.19
N ASN A 417 -23.59 16.34 32.39
CA ASN A 417 -23.05 14.98 32.27
C ASN A 417 -22.70 14.60 30.83
N LEU A 418 -23.52 15.01 29.85
CA LEU A 418 -23.22 14.80 28.42
C LEU A 418 -21.94 15.55 28.01
N VAL A 419 -21.78 16.78 28.48
CA VAL A 419 -20.56 17.57 28.25
C VAL A 419 -19.35 16.95 28.97
N GLU A 420 -19.51 16.45 30.19
CA GLU A 420 -18.42 15.78 30.93
C GLU A 420 -17.91 14.53 30.21
N ILE A 421 -18.80 13.74 29.59
CA ILE A 421 -18.42 12.57 28.77
C ILE A 421 -17.54 13.02 27.59
N TYR A 422 -18.01 14.01 26.83
CA TYR A 422 -17.28 14.56 25.69
C TYR A 422 -15.92 15.15 26.11
N MET A 423 -15.89 15.94 27.19
CA MET A 423 -14.66 16.56 27.69
C MET A 423 -13.68 15.53 28.25
N SER A 424 -14.16 14.50 28.93
CA SER A 424 -13.31 13.42 29.45
C SER A 424 -12.62 12.66 28.34
N TYR A 425 -13.34 12.33 27.25
CA TYR A 425 -12.71 11.75 26.07
C TYR A 425 -11.64 12.68 25.48
N MET A 426 -11.94 13.98 25.32
CA MET A 426 -10.97 14.96 24.80
C MET A 426 -9.72 15.05 25.68
N GLU A 427 -9.83 14.92 26.99
CA GLU A 427 -8.67 14.90 27.88
C GLU A 427 -7.83 13.62 27.72
N ILE A 428 -8.47 12.45 27.54
CA ILE A 428 -7.78 11.20 27.21
C ILE A 428 -7.01 11.37 25.89
N GLU A 429 -7.65 11.88 24.85
CA GLU A 429 -7.04 12.12 23.54
C GLU A 429 -5.83 13.08 23.64
N LYS A 430 -5.96 14.16 24.40
CA LYS A 430 -4.88 15.15 24.63
C LYS A 430 -3.65 14.55 25.31
N THR A 431 -3.78 13.44 26.04
CA THR A 431 -2.61 12.76 26.60
C THR A 431 -1.67 12.18 25.54
N GLY A 432 -2.15 12.06 24.29
CA GLY A 432 -1.40 11.46 23.19
C GLY A 432 -1.21 9.96 23.35
N ILE A 433 -2.01 9.29 24.18
CA ILE A 433 -1.97 7.83 24.36
C ILE A 433 -2.18 7.10 23.03
N LEU A 434 -3.15 7.54 22.22
CA LEU A 434 -3.42 6.97 20.89
C LEU A 434 -2.21 7.12 19.95
N LYS A 435 -1.59 8.31 19.92
CA LYS A 435 -0.39 8.58 19.12
C LYS A 435 0.83 7.75 19.52
N ARG A 436 0.91 7.31 20.79
CA ARG A 436 1.98 6.38 21.22
C ARG A 436 1.69 4.95 20.81
N LEU A 437 0.42 4.55 20.78
CA LEU A 437 0.03 3.24 20.29
C LEU A 437 0.12 3.17 18.75
N GLU A 438 0.00 4.30 18.05
CA GLU A 438 0.24 4.40 16.60
C GLU A 438 1.66 3.95 16.21
N SER A 439 2.69 4.10 17.05
CA SER A 439 4.04 3.63 16.70
C SER A 439 4.17 2.10 16.64
N ILE A 440 3.17 1.36 17.12
CA ILE A 440 3.07 -0.09 16.97
C ILE A 440 2.76 -0.46 15.51
N LYS A 441 2.21 0.48 14.73
CA LYS A 441 1.95 0.29 13.31
C LYS A 441 3.22 -0.05 12.54
N ASP A 442 4.36 0.53 12.87
CA ASP A 442 5.56 0.38 12.07
C ASP A 442 5.93 -1.12 11.96
N SER A 443 5.75 -1.88 13.04
CA SER A 443 5.91 -3.36 13.06
C SER A 443 4.97 -4.14 12.15
N HIS A 444 3.85 -3.54 11.72
CA HIS A 444 2.94 -4.11 10.71
C HIS A 444 3.50 -3.98 9.29
N GLY A 445 4.36 -2.99 9.01
CA GLY A 445 4.83 -2.65 7.67
C GLY A 445 5.75 -3.70 7.02
N LEU A 446 5.65 -3.81 5.69
CA LEU A 446 6.55 -4.64 4.88
C LEU A 446 8.01 -4.18 4.95
N GLN A 447 8.25 -2.87 5.13
CA GLN A 447 9.59 -2.32 5.21
C GLN A 447 10.32 -2.78 6.47
N GLU A 448 9.67 -2.70 7.64
CA GLU A 448 10.18 -3.17 8.92
C GLU A 448 10.39 -4.67 8.89
N MET A 449 9.46 -5.41 8.26
CA MET A 449 9.60 -6.84 8.06
C MET A 449 10.84 -7.18 7.21
N LEU A 450 10.97 -6.60 6.01
CA LEU A 450 12.14 -6.81 5.14
C LEU A 450 13.45 -6.43 5.82
N SER A 451 13.45 -5.33 6.58
CA SER A 451 14.61 -4.90 7.37
C SER A 451 14.99 -5.93 8.44
N SER A 452 14.01 -6.60 9.03
CA SER A 452 14.20 -7.59 10.10
C SER A 452 14.52 -9.00 9.57
N MET A 453 14.06 -9.32 8.35
CA MET A 453 14.41 -10.55 7.62
C MET A 453 15.83 -10.51 7.02
N SER A 454 16.51 -9.38 7.10
CA SER A 454 17.84 -9.16 6.53
C SER A 454 18.90 -10.04 7.23
N ASP A 455 19.65 -10.84 6.46
CA ASP A 455 20.74 -11.67 6.98
C ASP A 455 22.10 -11.35 6.30
N GLY A 456 23.16 -11.45 7.08
CA GLY A 456 24.54 -11.25 6.63
C GLY A 456 24.84 -9.83 6.15
N LEU A 457 25.24 -9.70 4.89
CA LEU A 457 25.61 -8.43 4.26
C LEU A 457 24.44 -7.81 3.48
N LYS A 458 23.34 -8.54 3.31
CA LYS A 458 22.15 -8.12 2.57
C LYS A 458 21.15 -7.52 3.56
N SER A 459 20.64 -6.34 3.23
CA SER A 459 19.49 -5.75 3.93
C SER A 459 18.57 -5.01 2.95
N TYR A 460 17.49 -4.43 3.44
CA TYR A 460 16.49 -3.77 2.58
C TYR A 460 16.10 -2.38 3.08
N ILE A 461 15.72 -1.50 2.14
CA ILE A 461 15.04 -0.22 2.41
C ILE A 461 13.85 -0.14 1.43
N GLY A 462 12.63 -0.37 1.94
CA GLY A 462 11.49 -0.71 1.08
C GLY A 462 11.80 -1.95 0.24
N ALA A 463 11.31 -2.01 -1.00
CA ALA A 463 11.72 -3.05 -1.94
C ALA A 463 13.18 -2.93 -2.45
N ASP A 464 14.01 -1.95 -2.07
CA ASP A 464 15.39 -1.87 -2.56
C ASP A 464 16.35 -2.72 -1.73
N MET A 465 17.22 -3.47 -2.40
CA MET A 465 18.28 -4.27 -1.80
C MET A 465 19.52 -3.42 -1.50
N ILE A 466 20.03 -3.55 -0.29
CA ILE A 466 21.20 -2.87 0.25
C ILE A 466 22.28 -3.90 0.57
N TYR A 467 23.49 -3.69 0.07
CA TYR A 467 24.67 -4.47 0.48
C TYR A 467 25.53 -3.68 1.46
N THR A 468 26.02 -4.37 2.48
CA THR A 468 26.88 -3.82 3.54
C THR A 468 28.30 -4.36 3.38
N SER A 469 29.29 -3.48 3.24
CA SER A 469 30.69 -3.89 3.02
C SER A 469 31.29 -4.59 4.25
N THR A 470 32.11 -5.62 4.02
CA THR A 470 32.89 -6.37 5.02
C THR A 470 34.16 -5.64 5.48
N SER A 471 34.10 -4.35 5.81
CA SER A 471 35.31 -3.65 6.26
C SER A 471 35.77 -4.16 7.64
N THR A 472 37.00 -4.68 7.71
CA THR A 472 37.67 -5.07 8.98
C THR A 472 38.26 -3.87 9.73
N LYS A 473 38.23 -2.66 9.15
CA LYS A 473 38.78 -1.42 9.75
C LYS A 473 37.99 -0.19 9.31
N GLY A 474 36.87 0.08 9.98
CA GLY A 474 36.05 1.28 9.78
C GLY A 474 34.57 1.00 10.02
N GLU A 475 33.74 2.04 9.91
CA GLU A 475 32.29 1.84 9.82
C GLU A 475 31.96 1.18 8.47
N PRO A 476 31.07 0.17 8.46
CA PRO A 476 30.68 -0.50 7.24
C PRO A 476 29.92 0.45 6.32
N ILE A 477 30.22 0.40 5.02
CA ILE A 477 29.56 1.19 3.99
C ILE A 477 28.35 0.41 3.49
N LYS A 478 27.18 1.06 3.49
CA LYS A 478 25.95 0.52 2.91
C LYS A 478 25.72 1.10 1.52
N VAL A 479 25.50 0.23 0.54
CA VAL A 479 25.24 0.60 -0.85
C VAL A 479 23.87 0.08 -1.25
N ASN A 480 23.01 0.97 -1.75
CA ASN A 480 21.76 0.57 -2.39
C ASN A 480 22.08 0.00 -3.78
N ILE A 481 22.15 -1.33 -3.87
CA ILE A 481 22.52 -2.04 -5.10
C ILE A 481 21.41 -1.88 -6.14
N SER A 482 20.14 -1.95 -5.74
CA SER A 482 19.02 -1.76 -6.66
C SER A 482 19.06 -0.40 -7.35
N ALA A 483 19.35 0.67 -6.60
CA ALA A 483 19.49 2.01 -7.16
C ALA A 483 20.72 2.14 -8.08
N ALA A 484 21.84 1.50 -7.73
CA ALA A 484 23.03 1.50 -8.55
C ALA A 484 22.81 0.77 -9.89
N LEU A 485 22.16 -0.40 -9.87
CA LEU A 485 21.79 -1.15 -11.06
C LEU A 485 20.83 -0.35 -11.94
N ARG A 486 19.79 0.28 -11.39
CA ARG A 486 18.88 1.16 -12.15
C ARG A 486 19.60 2.34 -12.77
N MET A 487 20.52 2.98 -12.04
CA MET A 487 21.32 4.08 -12.59
C MET A 487 22.14 3.60 -13.79
N TYR A 488 22.78 2.43 -13.66
CA TYR A 488 23.58 1.84 -14.72
C TYR A 488 22.75 1.48 -15.95
N GLN A 489 21.66 0.74 -15.74
CA GLN A 489 20.73 0.27 -16.77
C GLN A 489 20.10 1.45 -17.53
N LYS A 490 19.61 2.49 -16.83
CA LYS A 490 18.89 3.61 -17.46
C LYS A 490 19.80 4.64 -18.12
N SER A 491 21.02 4.84 -17.60
CA SER A 491 21.89 5.92 -18.08
C SER A 491 22.61 5.57 -19.38
N ILE A 492 22.98 4.31 -19.60
CA ILE A 492 23.68 3.88 -20.81
C ILE A 492 22.83 4.11 -22.09
N PRO A 493 21.56 3.66 -22.18
CA PRO A 493 20.72 3.91 -23.34
C PRO A 493 20.50 5.40 -23.61
N ILE A 494 20.40 6.23 -22.56
CA ILE A 494 20.27 7.70 -22.72
C ILE A 494 21.52 8.28 -23.40
N LEU A 495 22.71 7.83 -23.00
CA LEU A 495 23.98 8.27 -23.61
C LEU A 495 24.14 7.76 -25.04
N GLU A 496 23.66 6.55 -25.34
CA GLU A 496 23.66 6.00 -26.71
C GLU A 496 22.67 6.71 -27.63
N ALA A 497 21.47 7.03 -27.13
CA ALA A 497 20.51 7.86 -27.84
C ALA A 497 21.08 9.27 -28.10
N LYS A 498 21.76 9.86 -27.11
CA LYS A 498 22.48 11.14 -27.28
C LYS A 498 23.58 11.03 -28.34
N SER A 499 24.39 9.97 -28.31
CA SER A 499 25.41 9.70 -29.33
C SER A 499 24.81 9.61 -30.74
N THR A 500 23.69 8.90 -30.88
CA THR A 500 22.99 8.74 -32.15
C THR A 500 22.48 10.07 -32.68
N LYS A 501 21.92 10.92 -31.82
CA LYS A 501 21.47 12.28 -32.18
C LYS A 501 22.63 13.16 -32.64
N ILE A 502 23.77 13.08 -31.97
CA ILE A 502 24.99 13.81 -32.36
C ILE A 502 25.47 13.35 -33.75
N SER A 503 25.53 12.04 -34.00
CA SER A 503 25.91 11.51 -35.31
C SER A 503 24.95 11.94 -36.43
N ASN A 504 23.64 12.02 -36.15
CA ASN A 504 22.67 12.52 -37.12
C ASN A 504 22.84 14.02 -37.37
N PHE A 505 23.13 14.79 -36.33
CA PHE A 505 23.41 16.22 -36.45
C PHE A 505 24.68 16.49 -37.28
N GLU A 506 25.76 15.75 -37.04
CA GLU A 506 27.00 15.80 -37.82
C GLU A 506 26.75 15.50 -39.31
N LYS A 507 25.93 14.48 -39.62
CA LYS A 507 25.52 14.18 -41.00
C LYS A 507 24.72 15.30 -41.64
N ALA A 508 23.80 15.92 -40.89
CA ALA A 508 22.98 17.02 -41.38
C ALA A 508 23.83 18.26 -41.70
N ILE A 509 24.79 18.61 -40.82
CA ILE A 509 25.75 19.69 -41.07
C ILE A 509 26.51 19.44 -42.37
N LYS A 510 27.07 18.25 -42.55
CA LYS A 510 27.81 17.90 -43.76
C LYS A 510 26.94 17.99 -45.02
N HIS A 511 25.71 17.47 -44.96
CA HIS A 511 24.81 17.51 -46.10
C HIS A 511 24.40 18.94 -46.47
N GLU A 512 23.92 19.71 -45.50
CA GLU A 512 23.35 21.04 -45.74
C GLU A 512 24.43 22.10 -46.02
N LEU A 513 25.57 22.05 -45.33
CA LEU A 513 26.60 23.08 -45.47
C LEU A 513 27.64 22.74 -46.53
N ASP A 514 28.08 21.48 -46.65
CA ASP A 514 29.13 21.15 -47.61
C ASP A 514 28.56 20.72 -48.96
N GLU A 515 27.60 19.80 -48.97
CA GLU A 515 27.10 19.20 -50.21
C GLU A 515 26.15 20.15 -50.93
N SER A 516 25.11 20.65 -50.26
CA SER A 516 24.14 21.57 -50.87
C SER A 516 24.78 22.86 -51.37
N TYR A 517 25.73 23.45 -50.63
CA TYR A 517 26.44 24.65 -51.08
C TYR A 517 27.30 24.38 -52.32
N LYS A 518 28.04 23.26 -52.36
CA LYS A 518 28.83 22.88 -53.54
C LYS A 518 27.94 22.63 -54.76
N ASP A 519 26.80 21.97 -54.55
CA ASP A 519 25.84 21.71 -55.61
C ASP A 519 25.22 23.00 -56.14
N GLU A 520 24.82 23.93 -55.27
CA GLU A 520 24.25 25.21 -55.69
C GLU A 520 25.30 26.08 -56.40
N LYS A 521 26.53 26.14 -55.87
CA LYS A 521 27.66 26.79 -56.54
C LYS A 521 27.89 26.22 -57.95
N ARG A 522 27.82 24.89 -58.09
CA ARG A 522 27.97 24.22 -59.39
C ARG A 522 26.85 24.61 -60.36
N LYS A 523 25.58 24.62 -59.91
CA LYS A 523 24.45 25.06 -60.75
C LYS A 523 24.65 26.48 -61.27
N VAL A 524 25.02 27.42 -60.40
CA VAL A 524 25.26 28.81 -60.81
C VAL A 524 26.45 28.90 -61.78
N GLN A 525 27.54 28.17 -61.53
CA GLN A 525 28.69 28.13 -62.44
C GLN A 525 28.32 27.56 -63.82
N ASP A 526 27.49 26.51 -63.85
CA ASP A 526 27.02 25.89 -65.09
C ASP A 526 26.12 26.87 -65.89
N GLU A 527 25.26 27.64 -65.22
CA GLU A 527 24.46 28.71 -65.85
C GLU A 527 25.35 29.83 -66.40
N ILE A 528 26.35 30.28 -65.64
CA ILE A 528 27.34 31.27 -66.11
C ILE A 528 28.05 30.76 -67.36
N ASN A 529 28.58 29.53 -67.32
CA ASN A 529 29.28 28.92 -68.44
C ASN A 529 28.39 28.83 -69.68
N GLN A 530 27.11 28.52 -69.50
CA GLN A 530 26.12 28.48 -70.58
C GLN A 530 25.88 29.89 -71.17
N MET A 531 25.79 30.92 -70.33
CA MET A 531 25.65 32.31 -70.75
C MET A 531 26.84 32.82 -71.56
N GLU A 532 28.05 32.53 -71.11
CA GLU A 532 29.28 32.97 -71.78
C GLU A 532 29.57 32.20 -73.07
N SER A 533 29.23 30.91 -73.11
CA SER A 533 29.43 30.05 -74.29
C SER A 533 28.39 30.30 -75.38
N SER A 534 27.23 30.86 -75.06
CA SER A 534 26.17 31.17 -76.03
C SER A 534 25.54 32.56 -75.84
N PRO A 535 26.31 33.66 -75.96
CA PRO A 535 25.85 35.02 -75.66
C PRO A 535 24.60 35.44 -76.46
N SER A 536 24.51 35.05 -77.73
CA SER A 536 23.40 35.40 -78.62
C SER A 536 22.06 34.82 -78.16
N SER A 537 22.07 33.66 -77.49
CA SER A 537 20.86 33.03 -76.92
C SER A 537 20.24 33.86 -75.81
N TYR A 538 21.04 34.73 -75.17
CA TYR A 538 20.61 35.60 -74.08
C TYR A 538 20.26 37.02 -74.55
N ARG A 539 20.06 37.22 -75.87
CA ARG A 539 19.62 38.51 -76.45
C ARG A 539 18.37 39.08 -75.77
N PHE A 540 17.48 38.23 -75.28
CA PHE A 540 16.26 38.63 -74.58
C PHE A 540 16.54 39.52 -73.35
N LEU A 541 17.71 39.41 -72.70
CA LEU A 541 18.04 40.26 -71.54
C LEU A 541 18.10 41.76 -71.90
N LEU A 542 18.40 42.11 -73.15
CA LEU A 542 18.40 43.50 -73.63
C LEU A 542 16.99 44.12 -73.68
N SER A 543 15.93 43.30 -73.69
CA SER A 543 14.56 43.81 -73.76
C SER A 543 14.15 44.60 -72.51
N LYS A 544 14.87 44.42 -71.38
CA LYS A 544 14.63 45.14 -70.12
C LYS A 544 15.18 46.58 -70.10
N HIS A 545 16.06 46.96 -71.04
CA HIS A 545 16.73 48.27 -71.05
C HIS A 545 16.17 49.27 -72.08
N GLY A 546 15.00 49.00 -72.67
CA GLY A 546 14.25 49.99 -73.44
C GLY A 546 13.26 49.40 -74.45
N TYR A 547 12.06 49.98 -74.51
CA TYR A 547 10.99 49.64 -75.46
C TYR A 547 11.14 50.43 -76.77
N TYR A 548 11.95 49.98 -77.73
CA TYR A 548 11.86 50.43 -79.13
C TYR A 548 12.32 49.34 -80.15
N PRO A 549 11.74 49.28 -81.38
CA PRO A 549 11.71 48.07 -82.23
C PRO A 549 12.94 47.83 -83.12
N THR A 550 14.03 48.58 -82.98
CA THR A 550 15.13 48.57 -83.97
C THR A 550 16.52 48.44 -83.35
N PHE A 551 16.65 47.64 -82.29
CA PHE A 551 17.94 47.06 -81.93
C PHE A 551 18.16 45.73 -82.65
N ASN A 552 18.71 45.80 -83.87
CA ASN A 552 19.37 44.68 -84.54
C ASN A 552 20.78 44.45 -83.94
N LYS A 553 20.88 44.51 -82.61
CA LYS A 553 22.12 44.35 -81.86
C LYS A 553 22.26 42.90 -81.47
N GLU A 554 23.43 42.35 -81.78
CA GLU A 554 23.86 41.02 -81.36
C GLU A 554 24.72 41.16 -80.09
N ILE A 555 24.46 40.31 -79.10
CA ILE A 555 25.36 40.18 -77.96
C ILE A 555 26.51 39.28 -78.42
N LYS A 556 27.67 39.87 -78.70
CA LYS A 556 28.85 39.14 -79.18
C LYS A 556 29.63 38.42 -78.07
N SER A 557 29.52 38.91 -76.84
CA SER A 557 30.14 38.30 -75.67
C SER A 557 29.38 38.69 -74.41
N ILE A 558 29.16 37.72 -73.53
CA ILE A 558 28.80 37.96 -72.12
C ILE A 558 30.03 37.53 -71.32
N ARG A 559 30.37 38.32 -70.28
CA ARG A 559 31.36 37.94 -69.28
C ARG A 559 30.74 38.21 -67.92
N VAL A 560 30.54 37.17 -67.15
CA VAL A 560 30.00 37.26 -65.80
C VAL A 560 31.19 37.32 -64.84
N HIS A 561 31.23 38.38 -64.05
CA HIS A 561 32.26 38.57 -63.03
C HIS A 561 31.67 38.23 -61.67
N GLU A 562 31.43 36.95 -61.43
CA GLU A 562 30.91 36.46 -60.15
C GLU A 562 32.04 35.88 -59.29
N ILE A 563 31.95 36.08 -57.98
CA ILE A 563 32.91 35.54 -57.01
C ILE A 563 32.14 34.73 -55.97
N PHE A 564 32.36 33.42 -55.96
CA PHE A 564 31.81 32.54 -54.93
C PHE A 564 32.68 32.59 -53.68
N TYR A 565 32.27 33.41 -52.71
CA TYR A 565 32.88 33.42 -51.37
C TYR A 565 32.60 32.10 -50.65
N PRO A 566 33.58 31.52 -49.93
CA PRO A 566 33.33 30.36 -49.08
C PRO A 566 32.24 30.68 -48.06
N LEU A 567 31.53 29.64 -47.59
CA LEU A 567 30.69 29.78 -46.41
C LEU A 567 31.57 30.20 -45.23
N GLU A 568 31.24 31.32 -44.60
CA GLU A 568 31.92 31.81 -43.39
C GLU A 568 31.25 31.20 -42.15
N GLU A 569 32.03 30.94 -41.10
CA GLU A 569 31.55 30.40 -39.81
C GLU A 569 30.79 29.05 -39.92
N ASN A 570 31.16 28.21 -40.90
CA ASN A 570 30.56 26.89 -41.13
C ASN A 570 31.31 25.73 -40.46
N ASP A 571 32.31 26.05 -39.64
CA ASP A 571 33.09 25.07 -38.89
C ASP A 571 32.38 24.76 -37.56
N PHE A 572 31.81 23.57 -37.48
CA PHE A 572 31.13 23.05 -36.29
C PHE A 572 31.98 22.01 -35.55
N ASP A 573 33.26 21.84 -35.92
CA ASP A 573 34.08 20.76 -35.41
C ASP A 573 34.27 20.87 -33.89
N GLU A 574 34.50 22.07 -33.37
CA GLU A 574 34.66 22.32 -31.94
C GLU A 574 33.39 21.97 -31.15
N GLN A 575 32.22 22.41 -31.63
CA GLN A 575 30.93 22.13 -30.98
C GLN A 575 30.57 20.64 -31.07
N LEU A 576 30.87 19.99 -32.19
CA LEU A 576 30.69 18.55 -32.35
C LEU A 576 31.63 17.76 -31.43
N GLU A 577 32.88 18.19 -31.27
CA GLU A 577 33.84 17.59 -30.35
C GLU A 577 33.39 17.74 -28.90
N GLU A 578 32.89 18.92 -28.49
CA GLU A 578 32.33 19.12 -27.15
C GLU A 578 31.13 18.20 -26.87
N LEU A 579 30.23 18.05 -27.84
CA LEU A 579 29.07 17.16 -27.73
C LEU A 579 29.49 15.69 -27.60
N LYS A 580 30.46 15.24 -28.41
CA LYS A 580 31.03 13.88 -28.34
C LYS A 580 31.72 13.64 -26.99
N LYS A 581 32.55 14.59 -26.56
CA LYS A 581 33.25 14.56 -25.26
C LYS A 581 32.27 14.51 -24.08
N SER A 582 31.13 15.18 -24.17
CA SER A 582 30.08 15.10 -23.15
C SER A 582 29.51 13.68 -22.99
N VAL A 583 29.31 12.95 -24.10
CA VAL A 583 28.85 11.55 -24.06
C VAL A 583 29.94 10.64 -23.49
N GLU A 584 31.18 10.78 -23.95
CA GLU A 584 32.32 9.99 -23.47
C GLU A 584 32.57 10.19 -21.97
N SER A 585 32.53 11.44 -21.51
CA SER A 585 32.68 11.77 -20.09
C SER A 585 31.56 11.17 -19.25
N GLY A 586 30.32 11.17 -19.76
CA GLY A 586 29.18 10.52 -19.11
C GLY A 586 29.35 9.01 -19.00
N LYS A 587 29.79 8.33 -20.07
CA LYS A 587 30.07 6.89 -20.05
C LYS A 587 31.18 6.55 -19.06
N LEU A 588 32.28 7.31 -19.08
CA LEU A 588 33.39 7.14 -18.15
C LEU A 588 32.96 7.34 -16.69
N TYR A 589 32.09 8.31 -16.43
CA TYR A 589 31.56 8.56 -15.10
C TYR A 589 30.78 7.35 -14.58
N ILE A 590 29.86 6.80 -15.38
CA ILE A 590 29.05 5.63 -15.00
C ILE A 590 29.94 4.40 -14.74
N GLU A 591 30.93 4.14 -15.59
CA GLU A 591 31.86 3.01 -15.39
C GLU A 591 32.73 3.19 -14.13
N LYS A 592 33.17 4.41 -13.82
CA LYS A 592 33.88 4.67 -12.57
C LYS A 592 33.01 4.43 -11.34
N TYR A 593 31.72 4.75 -11.41
CA TYR A 593 30.78 4.46 -10.32
C TYR A 593 30.59 2.96 -10.14
N ARG A 594 30.42 2.20 -11.23
CA ARG A 594 30.37 0.74 -11.19
C ARG A 594 31.63 0.17 -10.52
N GLN A 595 32.81 0.54 -11.01
CA GLN A 595 34.09 0.07 -10.48
C GLN A 595 34.26 0.40 -8.99
N ALA A 596 33.88 1.62 -8.58
CA ALA A 596 33.96 2.00 -7.17
C ALA A 596 33.04 1.16 -6.27
N ILE A 597 31.89 0.68 -6.79
CA ILE A 597 31.02 -0.24 -6.06
C ILE A 597 31.63 -1.64 -6.05
N GLU A 598 32.12 -2.15 -7.17
CA GLU A 598 32.79 -3.47 -7.25
C GLU A 598 34.00 -3.55 -6.29
N ASP A 599 34.82 -2.49 -6.25
CA ASP A 599 35.98 -2.37 -5.35
C ASP A 599 35.60 -2.40 -3.86
N LEU A 600 34.40 -1.93 -3.49
CA LEU A 600 33.93 -1.90 -2.10
C LEU A 600 33.59 -3.28 -1.55
N PHE A 601 33.27 -4.24 -2.42
CA PHE A 601 32.85 -5.60 -2.07
C PHE A 601 33.91 -6.65 -2.45
N GLU A 602 35.20 -6.26 -2.52
CA GLU A 602 36.37 -7.12 -2.81
C GLU A 602 36.26 -7.98 -4.09
N GLU A 603 35.71 -7.44 -5.18
CA GLU A 603 35.39 -8.23 -6.39
C GLU A 603 34.66 -9.54 -6.03
N GLU A 604 33.71 -9.51 -5.09
CA GLU A 604 32.75 -10.60 -4.97
C GLU A 604 32.12 -10.80 -6.36
N GLU A 605 32.43 -11.94 -6.99
CA GLU A 605 32.09 -12.31 -8.38
C GLU A 605 30.60 -12.03 -8.69
N ASN A 606 29.77 -12.11 -7.66
CA ASN A 606 28.34 -11.81 -7.66
C ASN A 606 28.00 -10.34 -7.99
N VAL A 607 28.69 -9.34 -7.44
CA VAL A 607 28.33 -7.91 -7.65
C VAL A 607 28.65 -7.46 -9.08
N SER A 608 29.81 -7.86 -9.61
CA SER A 608 30.18 -7.51 -10.99
C SER A 608 29.23 -8.16 -11.99
N GLN A 609 28.84 -9.41 -11.74
CA GLN A 609 27.85 -10.13 -12.53
C GLN A 609 26.49 -9.42 -12.55
N LEU A 610 26.02 -8.86 -11.44
CA LEU A 610 24.77 -8.08 -11.41
C LEU A 610 24.82 -6.89 -12.38
N PHE A 611 25.92 -6.13 -12.40
CA PHE A 611 26.06 -5.00 -13.34
C PHE A 611 26.09 -5.46 -14.80
N ASP A 612 26.81 -6.55 -15.11
CA ASP A 612 26.87 -7.08 -16.47
C ASP A 612 25.51 -7.58 -16.97
N LEU A 613 24.75 -8.26 -16.11
CA LEU A 613 23.44 -8.77 -16.45
C LEU A 613 22.38 -7.67 -16.51
N SER A 614 22.43 -6.66 -15.65
CA SER A 614 21.44 -5.56 -15.62
C SER A 614 21.31 -4.82 -16.96
N ARG A 615 22.34 -4.83 -17.81
CA ARG A 615 22.28 -4.23 -19.17
C ARG A 615 21.39 -4.98 -20.15
N ARG A 616 20.99 -6.21 -19.81
CA ARG A 616 20.20 -7.10 -20.67
C ARG A 616 18.71 -7.10 -20.33
N ILE A 617 18.35 -6.47 -19.21
CA ILE A 617 16.96 -6.15 -18.82
C ILE A 617 16.66 -4.77 -19.38
#